data_AF-A0A7L5ZJZ3-F1
#
_entry.id   AF-A0A7L5ZJZ3-F1
#
_cell.length_a   1.000
_cell.length_b   1.000
_cell.length_c   1.000
_cell.angle_alpha   90.00
_cell.angle_beta   90.00
_cell.angle_gamma   90.00
#
_symmetry.space_group_name_H-M   'P 1'
#
loop_
_entity.id
_entity.type
_entity.pdbx_description
1 polymer ?
#
loop_
_entity_poly.entity_id
_entity_poly.type
_entity_poly.pdbx_seq_one_letter_code
_entity_poly.pdbx_strand_id
1 'polypeptide(L)' 'MKKPHEVTILVNGSPVVLPQGKYTGRQIKEAAIAQGVPDIAPNFVLSVQDGNHYNVVGDDDRIQIHPNLDFVAVTGDDNS' A
#
# COMPACT_ATOMS: atom_id res chain seq x y z
N MET A 1 14.99 21.36 7.65
CA MET A 1 14.56 20.05 7.13
C MET A 1 13.04 20.02 7.18
N LYS A 2 12.34 19.93 6.05
CA LYS A 2 10.87 19.74 6.06
C LYS A 2 10.63 18.38 6.70
N LYS A 3 9.89 18.35 7.82
CA LYS A 3 9.46 17.08 8.44
C LYS A 3 8.73 16.28 7.36
N PRO A 4 8.99 14.98 7.20
CA PRO A 4 8.18 14.18 6.30
C PRO A 4 6.73 14.29 6.81
N HIS A 5 5.82 14.78 5.97
CA HIS A 5 4.41 14.79 6.33
C HIS A 5 3.95 13.35 6.37
N GLU A 6 3.52 12.86 7.54
CA GLU A 6 2.91 11.54 7.63
C GLU A 6 1.53 11.60 6.97
N VAL A 7 1.21 10.57 6.20
CA VAL A 7 -0.05 10.41 5.49
C VAL A 7 -0.64 9.07 5.88
N THR A 8 -1.95 9.05 6.08
CA THR A 8 -2.68 7.82 6.36
C THR A 8 -3.22 7.29 5.05
N ILE A 9 -2.82 6.07 4.71
CA ILE A 9 -3.41 5.28 3.63
C ILE A 9 -4.27 4.18 4.23
N LEU A 10 -5.10 3.55 3.40
CA LEU A 10 -5.84 2.36 3.76
C LEU A 10 -5.20 1.15 3.07
N VAL A 11 -5.07 0.03 3.77
CA VAL A 11 -4.60 -1.24 3.22
C VAL A 11 -5.58 -2.32 3.65
N ASN A 12 -6.32 -2.92 2.71
CA ASN A 12 -7.45 -3.82 2.99
C ASN A 12 -8.44 -3.20 3.99
N GLY A 13 -8.71 -1.90 3.86
CA GLY A 13 -9.57 -1.14 4.77
C GLY A 13 -8.95 -0.81 6.14
N SER A 14 -7.71 -1.23 6.42
CA SER A 14 -6.99 -0.89 7.66
C SER A 14 -6.13 0.35 7.49
N PRO A 15 -6.15 1.32 8.44
CA PRO A 15 -5.35 2.53 8.34
C PRO A 15 -3.86 2.23 8.60
N VAL A 16 -3.01 2.63 7.66
CA VAL A 16 -1.56 2.51 7.73
C VAL A 16 -0.95 3.90 7.60
N VAL A 17 -0.17 4.30 8.60
CA VAL A 17 0.50 5.62 8.62
C VAL A 17 1.88 5.48 8.01
N LEU A 18 2.15 6.27 6.96
CA LEU A 18 3.43 6.27 6.27
C LEU A 18 3.93 7.69 6.05
N PRO A 19 5.24 7.93 6.07
CA PRO A 19 5.80 9.19 5.60
C PRO A 19 5.40 9.44 4.14
N GLN A 20 5.01 10.66 3.79
CA GLN A 20 4.76 11.04 2.40
C GLN A 20 6.08 10.91 1.62
N GLY A 21 6.06 10.09 0.58
CA GLY A 21 7.25 9.75 -0.18
C GLY A 21 6.97 8.75 -1.30
N LYS A 22 8.03 8.22 -1.90
CA LYS A 22 7.94 7.16 -2.90
C LYS A 22 8.28 5.83 -2.25
N TYR A 23 7.35 4.88 -2.33
CA TYR A 23 7.50 3.56 -1.76
C TYR A 23 7.30 2.52 -2.85
N THR A 24 8.07 1.45 -2.75
CA THR A 24 7.85 0.27 -3.59
C THR A 24 6.70 -0.56 -3.05
N GLY A 25 5.97 -1.31 -3.88
CA GLY A 25 4.91 -2.23 -3.42
C GLY A 25 5.36 -3.14 -2.27
N ARG A 26 6.60 -3.64 -2.32
CA ARG A 26 7.19 -4.44 -1.23
C ARG A 26 7.27 -3.68 0.10
N GLN A 27 7.76 -2.45 0.08
CA GLN A 27 7.88 -1.60 1.27
C GLN A 27 6.51 -1.27 1.90
N ILE A 28 5.48 -1.07 1.07
CA ILE A 28 4.12 -0.81 1.56
C ILE A 28 3.58 -2.04 2.27
N LYS A 29 3.76 -3.23 1.67
CA LYS A 29 3.40 -4.52 2.29
C LYS A 29 4.13 -4.70 3.62
N GLU A 30 5.45 -4.52 3.64
CA GLU A 30 6.25 -4.62 4.86
C GLU A 30 5.79 -3.64 5.94
N ALA A 31 5.46 -2.39 5.58
CA ALA A 31 4.99 -1.41 6.53
C ALA A 31 3.59 -1.70 7.09
N ALA A 32 2.69 -2.20 6.25
CA ALA A 32 1.35 -2.63 6.67
C ALA A 32 1.43 -3.86 7.58
N ILE A 33 2.27 -4.85 7.26
CA ILE A 33 2.55 -6.01 8.13
C ILE A 33 3.14 -5.54 9.46
N ALA A 34 4.10 -4.62 9.43
CA ALA A 34 4.73 -4.07 10.64
C ALA A 34 3.73 -3.30 11.53
N GLN A 35 2.70 -2.70 10.94
CA GLN A 35 1.60 -2.04 11.66
C GLN A 35 0.48 -3.00 12.07
N GLY A 36 0.55 -4.28 11.69
CA GLY A 36 -0.39 -5.31 12.11
C GLY A 36 -1.68 -5.35 11.29
N VAL A 37 -1.64 -4.93 10.02
CA VAL A 37 -2.79 -5.08 9.11
C VAL A 37 -3.15 -6.57 8.99
N PRO A 38 -4.42 -6.95 9.22
CA PRO A 38 -4.89 -8.30 8.98
C PRO A 38 -4.96 -8.57 7.47
N ASP A 39 -4.78 -9.84 7.07
CA ASP A 39 -4.96 -10.27 5.67
C ASP A 39 -4.00 -9.60 4.66
N ILE A 40 -2.73 -9.42 5.05
CA ILE A 40 -1.65 -9.00 4.14
C ILE A 40 -0.41 -9.88 4.31
N ALA A 41 0.26 -10.18 3.20
CA ALA A 41 1.50 -10.92 3.20
C ALA A 41 2.42 -10.44 2.06
N PRO A 42 3.75 -10.66 2.16
CA PRO A 42 4.70 -10.17 1.16
C PRO A 42 4.51 -10.81 -0.23
N ASN A 43 3.88 -11.97 -0.31
CA ASN A 43 3.54 -12.68 -1.55
C ASN A 43 2.18 -12.27 -2.15
N PHE A 44 1.43 -11.36 -1.52
CA PHE A 44 0.15 -10.90 -2.06
C PHE A 44 0.36 -9.89 -3.18
N VAL A 45 -0.58 -9.87 -4.12
CA VAL A 45 -0.65 -8.87 -5.18
C VAL A 45 -1.20 -7.60 -4.54
N LEU A 46 -0.39 -6.54 -4.56
CA LEU A 46 -0.80 -5.23 -4.07
C LEU A 46 -1.35 -4.43 -5.24
N SER A 47 -2.54 -3.87 -5.08
CA SER A 47 -3.14 -2.92 -6.02
C SER A 47 -3.39 -1.62 -5.29
N VAL A 48 -3.16 -0.50 -5.97
CA VAL A 48 -3.54 0.82 -5.49
C VAL A 48 -4.80 1.26 -6.21
N GLN A 49 -5.77 1.72 -5.43
CA GLN A 49 -6.95 2.41 -5.89
C GLN A 49 -6.74 3.91 -5.68
N ASP A 50 -6.65 4.63 -6.79
CA ASP A 50 -6.65 6.10 -6.84
C ASP A 50 -7.95 6.58 -7.48
N GLY A 51 -8.95 6.85 -6.63
CA GLY A 51 -10.31 7.18 -7.08
C GLY A 51 -10.95 6.06 -7.89
N ASN A 52 -11.02 6.25 -9.21
CA ASN A 52 -11.65 5.30 -10.15
C ASN A 52 -10.62 4.48 -10.95
N HIS A 53 -9.33 4.63 -10.66
CA HIS A 53 -8.25 3.89 -11.28
C HIS A 53 -7.73 2.83 -10.30
N TYR A 54 -7.55 1.61 -10.81
CA TYR A 54 -6.92 0.51 -10.09
C TYR A 54 -5.66 0.09 -10.83
N ASN A 55 -4.53 0.18 -10.15
CA ASN A 55 -3.24 -0.17 -10.72
C ASN A 55 -2.56 -1.21 -9.84
N VAL A 56 -2.09 -2.30 -10.43
CA VAL A 56 -1.28 -3.30 -9.73
C VAL A 56 0.10 -2.70 -9.47
N VAL A 57 0.53 -2.75 -8.21
CA VAL A 57 1.82 -2.26 -7.73
C VAL A 57 2.73 -3.45 -7.52
N GLY A 58 3.69 -3.62 -8.43
CA GLY A 58 4.73 -4.63 -8.29
C GLY A 58 5.66 -4.36 -7.11
N ASP A 59 6.42 -5.39 -6.70
CA ASP A 59 7.36 -5.28 -5.58
C ASP A 59 8.48 -4.25 -5.79
N ASP A 60 8.85 -3.97 -7.04
CA ASP A 60 9.83 -2.94 -7.41
C ASP A 60 9.16 -1.65 -7.93
N ASP A 61 7.85 -1.66 -8.12
CA ASP A 61 7.12 -0.51 -8.66
C ASP A 61 7.01 0.59 -7.62
N ARG A 62 7.54 1.77 -7.94
CA ARG A 62 7.62 2.91 -7.04
C ARG A 62 6.44 3.84 -7.27
N ILE A 63 5.53 3.87 -6.31
CA ILE A 63 4.40 4.77 -6.31
C ILE A 63 4.59 5.88 -5.28
N GLN A 64 3.94 7.02 -5.54
CA GLN A 64 3.93 8.14 -4.60
C GLN A 64 2.78 7.95 -3.63
N ILE A 65 3.08 7.93 -2.33
CA ILE A 65 2.07 7.81 -1.29
C ILE A 65 1.51 9.21 -0.99
N HIS A 66 0.19 9.31 -1.01
CA HIS A 66 -0.57 10.51 -0.65
C HIS A 66 -1.80 10.09 0.17
N PRO A 67 -2.42 11.03 0.93
CA PRO A 67 -3.65 10.73 1.62
C PRO A 67 -4.73 10.30 0.61
N ASN A 68 -5.71 9.53 1.10
CA ASN A 68 -6.84 9.00 0.33
C ASN A 68 -6.51 7.87 -0.68
N LEU A 69 -5.30 7.30 -0.61
CA LEU A 69 -5.02 6.05 -1.31
C LEU A 69 -5.57 4.86 -0.55
N ASP A 70 -6.24 3.97 -1.29
CA ASP A 70 -6.67 2.67 -0.80
C ASP A 70 -5.84 1.59 -1.48
N PHE A 71 -5.25 0.71 -0.70
CA PHE A 71 -4.46 -0.40 -1.18
C PHE A 71 -5.20 -1.68 -0.90
N VAL A 72 -5.31 -2.51 -1.93
CA VAL A 72 -5.93 -3.81 -1.80
C VAL A 72 -4.84 -4.86 -1.99
N ALA A 73 -4.61 -5.66 -0.98
CA ALA A 73 -3.72 -6.80 -1.05
C ALA A 73 -4.56 -8.07 -1.18
N VAL A 74 -4.50 -8.71 -2.35
CA VAL A 74 -5.24 -9.96 -2.62
C VAL A 74 -4.28 -11.14 -2.76
N THR A 75 -4.75 -12.33 -2.40
CA THR A 75 -4.04 -13.57 -2.70
C THR A 75 -3.95 -13.73 -4.22
N GLY A 76 -2.85 -14.28 -4.73
CA GLY A 76 -2.71 -14.54 -6.17
C GLY A 76 -3.75 -15.51 -6.74
N ASP A 77 -4.49 -16.21 -5.88
CA ASP A 77 -5.56 -17.16 -6.24
C ASP A 77 -6.88 -16.44 -6.63
N ASP A 78 -7.12 -15.24 -6.09
CA ASP A 78 -8.36 -14.45 -6.33
C ASP A 78 -8.33 -13.70 -7.69
N ASN A 79 -7.19 -13.72 -8.39
CA ASN A 79 -7.01 -13.06 -9.68
C ASN A 79 -6.85 -14.09 -10.81
N SER A 80 -7.84 -14.97 -11.00
CA SER A 80 -7.85 -16.00 -12.03
C SER A 80 -9.16 -16.11 -12.81
#